data_AF-A0A382B547-F1
#
_entry.id   AF-A0A382B547-F1
#
_cell.length_a   1.000
_cell.length_b   1.000
_cell.length_c   1.000
_cell.angle_alpha   90.00
_cell.angle_beta   90.00
_cell.angle_gamma   90.00
#
_symmetry.space_group_name_H-M   'P 1'
#
loop_
_entity.id
_entity.type
_entity.pdbx_description
1 polymer ?
#
loop_
_entity_poly.entity_id
_entity_poly.type
_entity_poly.pdbx_seq_one_letter_code
_entity_poly.pdbx_strand_id
1 'polypeptide(L)'
;MESIEYTGTVFVLDHKYPEQLINHSIKKLEKYGIKKEDIKITDSPDDPKIGSVVVEVFPYHLEIARVRTIRNASFISGIINTIELKIDVNGNYID
;
A
#
# COMPACT_ATOMS: atom_id res chain seq x y z
N MET A 1 -0.61 2.84 -17.57
CA MET A 1 -0.39 2.86 -16.11
C MET A 1 0.97 2.25 -15.88
N GLU A 2 1.85 2.91 -15.13
CA GLU A 2 3.14 2.34 -14.76
C GLU A 2 2.92 1.27 -13.68
N SER A 3 3.45 0.07 -13.87
CA SER A 3 3.39 -0.98 -12.85
C SER A 3 4.36 -0.67 -11.71
N ILE A 4 3.96 -0.99 -10.48
CA ILE A 4 4.86 -0.92 -9.33
C ILE A 4 5.80 -2.13 -9.40
N GLU A 5 7.10 -1.89 -9.53
CA GLU A 5 8.08 -2.95 -9.38
C GLU A 5 8.18 -3.38 -7.91
N TYR A 6 8.07 -4.68 -7.64
CA TYR A 6 8.21 -5.23 -6.30
C TYR A 6 8.70 -6.68 -6.36
N THR A 7 9.22 -7.17 -5.23
CA THR A 7 9.57 -8.57 -5.04
C THR A 7 9.15 -9.00 -3.65
N GLY A 8 8.47 -10.15 -3.54
CA GLY A 8 8.00 -10.68 -2.27
C GLY A 8 6.79 -9.90 -1.74
N THR A 9 6.66 -9.86 -0.41
CA THR A 9 5.49 -9.30 0.26
C THR A 9 5.38 -7.78 0.10
N VAL A 10 4.16 -7.34 -0.20
CA VAL A 10 3.72 -5.94 -0.15
C VAL A 10 2.90 -5.78 1.12
N PHE A 11 3.35 -4.89 2.00
CA PHE A 11 2.63 -4.61 3.25
C PHE A 11 1.64 -3.47 3.01
N VAL A 12 0.35 -3.70 3.24
CA VAL A 12 -0.67 -2.64 3.22
C VAL A 12 -1.00 -2.29 4.66
N LEU A 13 -0.75 -1.04 5.03
CA LEU A 13 -0.96 -0.56 6.38
C LEU A 13 -2.43 -0.33 6.64
N ASP A 14 -2.99 -1.06 7.60
CA ASP A 14 -4.37 -0.92 8.04
C ASP A 14 -4.42 -0.57 9.53
N HIS A 15 -4.83 0.67 9.81
CA HIS A 15 -5.02 1.18 11.17
C HIS A 15 -6.49 1.09 11.61
N LYS A 16 -7.19 0.04 11.19
CA LYS A 16 -8.65 -0.17 11.34
C LYS A 16 -9.47 0.81 10.49
N TYR A 17 -9.02 1.00 9.26
CA TYR A 17 -9.73 1.81 8.28
C TYR A 17 -11.06 1.16 7.86
N PRO A 18 -11.99 1.95 7.31
CA PRO A 18 -13.22 1.39 6.76
C PRO A 18 -12.92 0.31 5.71
N GLU A 19 -13.63 -0.81 5.78
CA GLU A 19 -13.41 -1.96 4.88
C GLU A 19 -13.50 -1.57 3.40
N GLN A 20 -14.39 -0.63 3.06
CA GLN A 20 -14.55 -0.13 1.70
C GLN A 20 -13.27 0.53 1.17
N LEU A 21 -12.53 1.27 2.02
CA LEU A 21 -11.27 1.92 1.65
C LEU A 21 -10.18 0.86 1.42
N ILE A 22 -10.03 -0.10 2.33
CA ILE A 22 -9.03 -1.18 2.18
C ILE A 22 -9.31 -2.01 0.93
N ASN A 23 -10.56 -2.42 0.73
CA ASN A 23 -10.97 -3.20 -0.44
C ASN A 23 -10.72 -2.43 -1.75
N HIS A 24 -11.01 -1.12 -1.78
CA HIS A 24 -10.72 -0.30 -2.95
C HIS A 24 -9.21 -0.13 -3.18
N SER A 25 -8.44 0.07 -2.11
CA SER A 25 -6.99 0.20 -2.16
C SER A 25 -6.34 -1.04 -2.78
N ILE A 26 -6.73 -2.24 -2.34
CA ILE A 26 -6.24 -3.51 -2.90
C ILE A 26 -6.55 -3.62 -4.39
N LYS A 27 -7.81 -3.33 -4.78
CA LYS A 27 -8.20 -3.33 -6.21
C LYS A 27 -7.37 -2.35 -7.03
N LYS A 28 -7.05 -1.18 -6.47
CA LYS A 28 -6.18 -0.20 -7.13
C LYS A 28 -4.79 -0.78 -7.31
N LEU A 29 -4.18 -1.34 -6.26
CA LEU A 29 -2.85 -1.96 -6.33
C LEU A 29 -2.77 -3.10 -7.36
N GLU A 30 -3.84 -3.91 -7.50
CA GLU A 30 -3.93 -4.95 -8.54
C GLU A 30 -3.79 -4.36 -9.96
N LYS A 31 -4.39 -3.19 -10.22
CA LYS A 31 -4.25 -2.49 -11.51
C LYS A 31 -2.85 -1.93 -11.75
N TYR A 32 -2.08 -1.73 -10.69
CA TYR A 32 -0.66 -1.36 -10.75
C TYR A 32 0.27 -2.58 -10.75
N GLY A 33 -0.28 -3.80 -10.90
CA GLY A 33 0.48 -5.02 -11.09
C GLY A 33 0.85 -5.76 -9.80
N ILE A 34 0.36 -5.33 -8.64
CA ILE A 34 0.57 -6.05 -7.38
C ILE A 34 -0.42 -7.20 -7.28
N LYS A 35 0.08 -8.43 -7.16
CA LYS A 35 -0.78 -9.59 -6.98
C LYS A 35 -1.38 -9.60 -5.58
N LYS A 36 -2.67 -9.93 -5.49
CA LYS A 36 -3.38 -10.03 -4.22
C LYS A 36 -2.76 -11.02 -3.23
N GLU A 37 -2.20 -12.13 -3.73
CA GLU A 37 -1.51 -13.15 -2.92
C GLU A 37 -0.21 -12.65 -2.26
N ASP A 38 0.40 -11.60 -2.80
CA ASP A 38 1.61 -10.99 -2.26
C ASP A 38 1.29 -9.89 -1.22
N ILE A 39 0.02 -9.51 -1.07
CA ILE A 39 -0.42 -8.46 -0.15
C ILE A 39 -0.63 -9.03 1.26
N LYS A 40 0.09 -8.47 2.23
CA LYS A 40 -0.17 -8.67 3.67
C LYS A 40 -0.75 -7.40 4.27
N ILE A 41 -1.99 -7.46 4.72
CA ILE A 41 -2.65 -6.39 5.47
C ILE A 41 -2.19 -6.48 6.93
N THR A 42 -1.71 -5.38 7.49
CA THR A 42 -1.19 -5.33 8.85
C THR A 42 -1.08 -3.89 9.34
N ASP A 43 -1.18 -3.66 10.65
CA ASP A 43 -0.87 -2.38 11.27
C ASP A 43 0.63 -2.17 11.50
N SER A 44 1.40 -3.27 11.58
CA SER A 44 2.83 -3.30 11.82
C SER A 44 3.49 -4.42 11.02
N PRO A 45 4.22 -4.10 9.94
CA PRO A 45 4.96 -5.09 9.16
C PRO A 45 5.89 -5.95 10.01
N ASP A 46 5.64 -7.25 10.09
CA ASP A 46 6.56 -8.20 10.72
C ASP A 46 7.74 -8.48 9.78
N ASP A 47 8.96 -8.16 10.24
CA ASP A 47 10.22 -8.46 9.55
C ASP A 47 10.30 -8.01 8.07
N PRO A 48 9.98 -6.73 7.76
CA PRO A 48 10.13 -6.21 6.40
C PRO A 48 11.59 -6.28 5.98
N LYS A 49 11.86 -6.44 4.69
CA LYS A 49 13.22 -6.48 4.13
C LYS A 49 13.55 -5.17 3.43
N ILE A 50 14.84 -4.87 3.30
CA ILE A 50 15.28 -3.78 2.41
C ILE A 50 14.76 -4.10 1.00
N GLY A 51 14.10 -3.14 0.37
CA GLY A 51 13.42 -3.31 -0.91
C GLY A 51 11.95 -3.72 -0.81
N SER A 52 11.44 -4.15 0.34
CA SER A 52 10.02 -4.40 0.53
C SER A 52 9.19 -3.15 0.24
N VAL A 53 8.01 -3.35 -0.34
CA VAL A 53 7.04 -2.28 -0.59
C VAL A 53 6.10 -2.20 0.62
N VAL A 54 5.92 -0.98 1.10
CA VAL A 54 4.96 -0.63 2.15
C VAL A 54 4.00 0.39 1.56
N VAL A 55 2.71 0.12 1.69
CA VAL A 55 1.63 0.96 1.18
C VAL A 55 0.95 1.60 2.38
N GLU A 56 1.05 2.92 2.47
CA GLU A 56 0.28 3.71 3.44
C GLU A 56 -1.04 4.13 2.80
N VAL A 57 -2.13 3.89 3.53
CA VAL A 57 -3.49 4.10 3.04
C VAL A 57 -4.04 5.41 3.58
N PHE A 58 -4.34 6.35 2.69
CA PHE A 58 -5.07 7.57 3.00
C PHE A 58 -6.44 7.58 2.30
N PRO A 59 -7.40 8.39 2.77
CA PRO A 59 -8.73 8.46 2.13
C PRO A 59 -8.73 8.90 0.66
N TYR A 60 -7.70 9.60 0.19
CA TYR A 60 -7.67 10.17 -1.16
C TYR A 60 -6.47 9.70 -2.00
N HIS A 61 -5.57 8.93 -1.42
CA HIS A 61 -4.42 8.40 -2.13
C HIS A 61 -3.78 7.23 -1.38
N LEU A 62 -2.92 6.49 -2.08
CA LEU A 62 -2.00 5.52 -1.51
C LEU A 62 -0.59 6.07 -1.66
N GLU A 63 0.19 6.04 -0.59
CA GLU A 63 1.63 6.26 -0.69
C GLU A 63 2.34 4.92 -0.81
N ILE A 64 3.01 4.73 -1.94
CA ILE A 64 3.81 3.54 -2.19
C ILE A 64 5.24 3.88 -1.79
N ALA A 65 5.71 3.29 -0.71
CA ALA A 65 7.05 3.50 -0.19
C ALA A 65 7.86 2.21 -0.28
N ARG A 66 9.18 2.36 -0.47
CA ARG A 66 10.12 1.24 -0.49
C ARG A 66 11.07 1.33 0.70
N VAL A 67 11.22 0.24 1.45
CA VAL A 67 12.13 0.16 2.59
C VAL A 67 13.58 0.35 2.11
N ARG A 68 14.29 1.33 2.67
CA ARG A 68 15.67 1.68 2.34
C ARG A 68 16.68 1.20 3.39
N THR A 69 16.30 1.23 4.67
CA THR A 69 17.15 0.74 5.77
C THR A 69 16.30 0.19 6.90
N ILE A 70 16.86 -0.75 7.66
CA ILE A 70 16.27 -1.35 8.86
C ILE A 70 17.25 -1.16 10.00
N ARG A 71 16.77 -0.67 11.15
CA ARG A 71 17.55 -0.47 12.38
C ARG A 71 16.66 -0.68 13.59
N ASN A 72 17.13 -1.44 14.59
CA ASN A 72 16.46 -1.63 15.87
C ASN A 72 14.96 -2.00 15.74
N ALA A 73 14.64 -2.99 14.89
CA ALA A 73 13.26 -3.41 14.58
C ALA A 73 12.34 -2.35 13.95
N SER A 74 12.88 -1.18 13.58
CA SER A 74 12.19 -0.16 12.77
C SER A 74 12.77 -0.14 11.37
N PHE A 75 11.98 0.35 10.40
CA PHE A 75 12.44 0.57 9.05
C PHE A 75 12.25 2.03 8.63
N ILE A 76 13.09 2.50 7.71
CA ILE A 76 12.93 3.78 7.03
C ILE A 76 12.63 3.46 5.58
N SER A 77 11.48 3.91 5.10
CA SER A 77 11.08 3.83 3.71
C SER A 77 11.17 5.21 3.06
N GLY A 78 11.19 5.23 1.73
CA GLY A 78 10.99 6.46 0.97
C GLY A 78 9.91 6.24 -0.08
N ILE A 79 9.04 7.23 -0.24
CA ILE A 79 7.98 7.23 -1.24
C ILE A 79 8.61 7.09 -2.63
N ILE A 80 8.06 6.18 -3.43
CA ILE A 80 8.43 5.92 -4.82
C ILE A 80 7.29 6.24 -5.78
N ASN A 81 6.04 6.22 -5.31
CA ASN A 81 4.86 6.56 -6.10
C ASN A 81 3.71 6.98 -5.18
N THR A 82 2.78 7.77 -5.72
CA THR A 82 1.53 8.13 -5.06
C THR A 82 0.38 7.83 -6.02
N ILE A 83 -0.57 7.01 -5.58
CA ILE A 83 -1.74 6.63 -6.39
C ILE A 83 -2.96 7.36 -5.85
N GLU A 84 -3.58 8.21 -6.66
CA GLU A 84 -4.82 8.88 -6.28
C GLU A 84 -6.00 7.90 -6.17
N LEU A 85 -6.82 8.09 -5.14
CA LEU A 85 -8.12 7.46 -4.97
C LEU A 85 -9.20 8.51 -5.23
N LYS A 86 -10.25 8.12 -5.95
CA LYS A 86 -11.37 9.01 -6.29
C LYS A 86 -12.60 8.58 -5.52
N ILE A 87 -13.38 9.57 -5.11
CA ILE A 87 -14.69 9.37 -4.50
C ILE A 87 -15.77 10.06 -5.34
N ASP A 88 -16.95 9.45 -5.41
CA ASP A 88 -18.13 10.10 -5.98
C ASP A 88 -18.78 11.10 -4.99
N VAL A 89 -19.85 11.75 -5.42
CA VAL A 89 -20.61 12.71 -4.60
C VAL A 89 -21.26 12.10 -3.36
N ASN A 90 -21.38 10.77 -3.30
CA ASN A 90 -21.96 10.02 -2.18
C ASN A 90 -20.87 9.45 -1.24
N GLY A 91 -19.59 9.71 -1.52
CA GLY A 91 -18.46 9.20 -0.75
C GLY A 91 -18.05 7.76 -1.10
N ASN A 92 -18.55 7.20 -2.21
CA ASN A 92 -18.12 5.87 -2.66
C ASN A 92 -16.83 5.97 -3.45
N TYR A 93 -15.89 5.06 -3.17
CA TYR A 93 -14.68 4.93 -3.96
C TYR A 93 -14.97 4.46 -5.39
N ILE A 94 -14.42 5.18 -6.37
CA ILE A 94 -14.58 4.92 -7.80
C ILE A 94 -13.22 4.84 -8.50
N ASP A 95 -13.21 4.20 -9.67
CA ASP A 95 -11.98 3.96 -10.43
C ASP A 95 -11.60 5.06 -11.41
#